data_AF-A0A940N033-F1
#
_entry.id   AF-A0A940N033-F1
#
_cell.length_a   1.000
_cell.length_b   1.000
_cell.length_c   1.000
_cell.angle_alpha   90.00
_cell.angle_beta   90.00
_cell.angle_gamma   90.00
#
_symmetry.space_group_name_H-M   'P 1'
#
loop_
_entity.id
_entity.type
_entity.pdbx_description
1 polymer ?
#
loop_
_entity_poly.entity_id
_entity_poly.type
_entity_poly.pdbx_seq_one_letter_code
_entity_poly.pdbx_strand_id
1 'polypeptide(L)'
;MSPGQAMGRRDDPRSDLFSLGVVLYQLATGHLPFGEPLHLSAVRKRLWRDPHPPRRLRRDIPPWLQEIILRCLEVEPARRHPGAAQLAFELRNPEAVRLTPRATKARRDGWLTVLERRVNLDRTPGTARPPAPTAHSAPIIAVALDLREGSPALADAIRASLRNVLLSLPGARVACLNVLLDGFITGDTPHDEQGRSARVQRLAELSHWAAPLGLEEGRITYHVLEGSSAAVALLEYAEANGVDHVVMGARANSVLRSVLGSVSGEVAARAPCSVTVVRAREGTS
;
A
#
# COMPACT_ATOMS: atom_id res chain seq x y z
N MET A 1 6.88 1.75 7.08
CA MET A 1 6.87 1.79 5.60
C MET A 1 8.11 1.09 5.07
N SER A 2 7.95 0.25 4.05
CA SER A 2 9.07 -0.43 3.38
C SER A 2 9.84 0.53 2.45
N PRO A 3 11.10 0.23 2.08
CA PRO A 3 11.85 1.03 1.11
C PRO A 3 11.11 1.13 -0.24
N GLY A 4 10.51 0.03 -0.71
CA GLY A 4 9.71 0.00 -1.94
C GLY A 4 8.50 0.94 -1.87
N GLN A 5 7.76 0.91 -0.76
CA GLN A 5 6.64 1.84 -0.52
C GLN A 5 7.11 3.30 -0.46
N ALA A 6 8.28 3.57 0.12
CA ALA A 6 8.85 4.91 0.18
C ALA A 6 9.27 5.45 -1.20
N MET A 7 9.49 4.55 -2.18
CA MET A 7 9.81 4.80 -3.58
C MET A 7 8.59 4.68 -4.53
N GLY A 8 7.38 4.46 -4.01
CA GLY A 8 6.16 4.35 -4.84
C GLY A 8 5.90 2.96 -5.44
N ARG A 9 6.74 1.95 -5.18
CA ARG A 9 6.53 0.55 -5.59
C ARG A 9 5.69 -0.17 -4.52
N ARG A 10 4.37 -0.12 -4.65
CA ARG A 10 3.42 -0.57 -3.62
C ARG A 10 3.03 -2.06 -3.67
N ASP A 11 3.44 -2.80 -4.69
CA ASP A 11 2.84 -4.11 -5.00
C ASP A 11 3.59 -5.37 -4.55
N ASP A 12 4.67 -5.23 -3.79
CA ASP A 12 5.36 -6.41 -3.30
C ASP A 12 4.77 -6.87 -1.95
N PRO A 13 4.15 -8.06 -1.83
CA PRO A 13 3.68 -8.60 -0.54
C PRO A 13 4.82 -8.76 0.49
N ARG A 14 6.08 -8.72 0.04
CA ARG A 14 7.26 -8.68 0.92
C ARG A 14 7.47 -7.31 1.58
N SER A 15 6.64 -6.31 1.27
CA SER A 15 6.57 -5.04 2.02
C SER A 15 6.01 -5.24 3.42
N ASP A 16 5.04 -6.14 3.57
CA ASP A 16 4.48 -6.47 4.88
C ASP A 16 5.50 -7.24 5.73
N LEU A 17 6.31 -8.10 5.12
CA LEU A 17 7.43 -8.77 5.78
C LEU A 17 8.48 -7.78 6.30
N PHE A 18 8.73 -6.69 5.57
CA PHE A 18 9.61 -5.62 6.04
C PHE A 18 9.02 -4.91 7.27
N SER A 19 7.74 -4.54 7.20
CA SER A 19 7.04 -3.88 8.32
C SER A 19 7.00 -4.78 9.56
N LEU A 20 6.75 -6.08 9.38
CA LEU A 20 6.84 -7.07 10.45
C LEU A 20 8.27 -7.18 11.00
N GLY A 21 9.30 -7.15 10.15
CA GLY A 21 10.70 -7.09 10.57
C GLY A 21 11.01 -5.89 11.47
N VAL A 22 10.43 -4.71 11.18
CA VAL A 22 10.56 -3.52 12.03
C VAL A 22 9.92 -3.75 13.41
N VAL A 23 8.72 -4.34 13.45
CA VAL A 23 8.03 -4.67 14.71
C VAL A 23 8.84 -5.69 15.52
N LEU A 24 9.28 -6.78 14.89
CA LEU A 24 10.11 -7.80 15.55
C LEU A 24 11.41 -7.20 16.11
N TYR A 25 12.05 -6.32 15.35
CA TYR A 25 13.24 -5.60 15.81
C TYR A 25 12.94 -4.76 17.06
N GLN A 26 11.86 -3.98 17.04
CA GLN A 26 11.45 -3.13 18.15
C GLN A 26 11.12 -3.96 19.39
N LEU A 27 10.37 -5.05 19.24
CA LEU A 27 10.02 -5.94 20.35
C LEU A 27 11.27 -6.63 20.93
N ALA A 28 12.22 -7.02 20.08
CA ALA A 28 13.44 -7.67 20.52
C ALA A 28 14.41 -6.69 21.21
N THR A 29 14.53 -5.45 20.73
CA THR A 29 15.59 -4.52 21.15
C THR A 29 15.13 -3.31 21.95
N GLY A 30 13.83 -3.02 21.98
CA GLY A 30 13.26 -1.79 22.54
C GLY A 30 13.53 -0.53 21.70
N HIS A 31 14.14 -0.65 20.52
CA HIS A 31 14.54 0.48 19.69
C HIS A 31 14.12 0.28 18.24
N LEU A 32 13.89 1.37 17.50
CA LEU A 32 13.61 1.28 16.08
C LEU A 32 14.89 0.93 15.29
N PRO A 33 14.83 0.07 14.27
CA PRO A 33 16.00 -0.38 13.50
C PRO A 33 16.80 0.77 12.87
N PHE A 34 16.10 1.85 12.54
CA PHE A 34 16.64 3.03 11.87
C PHE A 34 16.54 4.31 12.73
N GLY A 35 16.26 4.16 14.04
CA GLY A 35 16.04 5.26 14.99
C GLY A 35 14.70 5.96 14.83
N GLU A 36 14.39 6.89 15.75
CA GLU A 36 13.16 7.68 15.73
C GLU A 36 13.19 8.76 14.63
N PRO A 37 12.11 8.91 13.84
CA PRO A 37 12.09 9.88 12.76
C PRO A 37 11.82 11.30 13.29
N LEU A 38 12.69 12.24 12.96
CA LEU A 38 12.43 13.68 13.15
C LEU A 38 11.54 14.24 12.03
N HIS A 39 11.67 13.75 10.79
CA HIS A 39 10.88 14.17 9.61
C HIS A 39 10.75 13.05 8.55
N LEU A 40 9.68 13.06 7.73
CA LEU A 40 9.44 12.08 6.66
C LEU A 40 10.56 12.01 5.60
N SER A 41 11.20 13.14 5.26
CA SER A 41 12.34 13.19 4.34
C SER A 41 13.59 12.47 4.88
N ALA A 42 13.74 12.43 6.21
CA ALA A 42 14.81 11.70 6.88
C ALA A 42 14.55 10.19 6.89
N VAL A 43 13.29 9.75 6.90
CA VAL A 43 12.90 8.33 6.81
C VAL A 43 13.41 7.72 5.51
N ARG A 44 13.16 8.37 4.36
CA ARG A 44 13.63 7.90 3.04
C ARG A 44 15.13 7.68 2.98
N LYS A 45 15.94 8.61 3.51
CA LYS A 45 17.41 8.49 3.54
C LYS A 45 17.90 7.40 4.50
N ARG A 46 17.15 7.10 5.56
CA ARG A 46 17.51 6.10 6.58
C ARG A 46 17.14 4.67 6.19
N LEU A 47 16.10 4.47 5.37
CA LEU A 47 15.66 3.16 4.90
C LEU A 47 16.72 2.40 4.07
N TRP A 48 17.71 3.11 3.54
CA TRP A 48 18.84 2.54 2.79
C TRP A 48 20.04 2.19 3.68
N ARG A 49 20.01 2.55 4.97
CA ARG A 49 21.07 2.19 5.91
C ARG A 49 20.72 0.87 6.57
N ASP A 50 21.69 -0.02 6.67
CA ASP A 50 21.54 -1.23 7.45
C ASP A 50 21.16 -0.93 8.91
N PRO A 51 20.20 -1.68 9.48
CA PRO A 51 19.87 -1.55 10.89
C PRO A 51 21.07 -1.92 11.77
N HIS A 52 21.11 -1.43 13.00
CA HIS A 52 22.08 -1.99 13.95
C HIS A 52 21.75 -3.46 14.18
N PRO A 53 22.71 -4.40 14.22
CA PRO A 53 22.38 -5.79 14.52
C PRO A 53 21.72 -5.90 15.91
N PRO A 54 20.57 -6.59 16.06
CA PRO A 54 19.89 -6.73 17.35
C PRO A 54 20.80 -7.20 18.49
N ARG A 55 21.67 -8.18 18.22
CA ARG A 55 22.59 -8.76 19.21
C ARG A 55 23.70 -7.80 19.67
N ARG A 56 23.89 -6.69 18.96
CA ARG A 56 24.77 -5.60 19.41
C ARG A 56 24.13 -4.79 20.53
N LEU A 57 22.81 -4.61 20.50
CA LEU A 57 22.06 -3.89 21.53
C LEU A 57 21.74 -4.80 22.72
N ARG A 58 21.40 -6.06 22.43
CA ARG A 58 20.98 -7.06 23.41
C ARG A 58 21.62 -8.41 23.11
N ARG A 59 22.69 -8.75 23.83
CA ARG A 59 23.51 -9.96 23.59
C ARG A 59 22.77 -11.27 23.86
N ASP A 60 21.72 -11.22 24.67
CA ASP A 60 20.81 -12.32 25.01
C ASP A 60 19.91 -12.74 23.84
N ILE A 61 19.80 -11.93 22.78
CA ILE A 61 19.05 -12.29 21.57
C ILE A 61 19.71 -13.51 20.90
N PRO A 62 18.95 -14.60 20.65
CA PRO A 62 19.47 -15.77 19.96
C PRO A 62 19.93 -15.45 18.52
N PRO A 63 20.98 -16.12 18.01
CA PRO A 63 21.47 -15.93 16.64
C PRO A 63 20.39 -16.13 15.56
N TRP A 64 19.51 -17.11 15.74
CA TRP A 64 18.41 -17.40 14.81
C TRP A 64 17.41 -16.23 14.70
N LEU A 65 17.12 -15.56 15.82
CA LEU A 65 16.18 -14.45 15.83
C LEU A 65 16.78 -13.23 15.14
N GLN A 66 18.08 -12.97 15.32
CA GLN A 66 18.78 -11.95 14.57
C GLN A 66 18.79 -12.25 13.06
N GLU A 67 19.00 -13.49 12.64
CA GLU A 67 18.94 -13.89 11.22
C GLU A 67 17.59 -13.51 10.61
N ILE A 68 16.48 -13.93 11.26
CA ILE A 68 15.12 -13.63 10.81
C ILE A 68 14.89 -12.12 10.72
N ILE A 69 15.20 -11.38 11.79
CA ILE A 69 14.97 -9.92 11.84
C ILE A 69 15.74 -9.21 10.72
N LEU A 70 17.03 -9.54 10.54
CA LEU A 70 17.86 -8.89 9.53
C LEU A 70 17.45 -9.29 8.10
N ARG A 71 16.98 -10.53 7.89
CA ARG A 71 16.47 -10.98 6.59
C ARG A 71 15.15 -10.30 6.22
N CYS A 72 14.26 -10.05 7.17
CA CYS A 72 13.05 -9.25 6.94
C CYS A 72 13.38 -7.79 6.58
N LEU A 73 14.42 -7.22 7.19
CA LEU A 73 14.85 -5.84 7.00
C LEU A 73 15.76 -5.61 5.77
N GLU A 74 15.93 -6.63 4.91
CA GLU A 74 16.68 -6.47 3.66
C GLU A 74 16.07 -5.39 2.77
N VAL A 75 16.93 -4.58 2.15
CA VAL A 75 16.49 -3.49 1.26
C VAL A 75 15.89 -4.06 -0.02
N GLU A 76 16.55 -5.08 -0.60
CA GLU A 76 16.08 -5.80 -1.79
C GLU A 76 15.00 -6.82 -1.40
N PRO A 77 13.75 -6.70 -1.89
CA PRO A 77 12.68 -7.65 -1.58
C PRO A 77 13.02 -9.09 -2.00
N ALA A 78 13.80 -9.25 -3.07
CA ALA A 78 14.29 -10.55 -3.54
C ALA A 78 15.07 -11.33 -2.46
N ARG A 79 15.76 -10.63 -1.55
CA ARG A 79 16.60 -11.21 -0.49
C ARG A 79 15.85 -11.49 0.83
N ARG A 80 14.61 -11.01 0.95
CA ARG A 80 13.73 -11.27 2.10
C ARG A 80 13.21 -12.71 2.10
N HIS A 81 12.40 -13.06 3.10
CA HIS A 81 11.63 -14.30 3.04
C HIS A 81 10.70 -14.28 1.82
N PRO A 82 10.54 -15.41 1.12
CA PRO A 82 9.71 -15.47 -0.07
C PRO A 82 8.21 -15.32 0.23
N GLY A 83 7.78 -15.58 1.47
CA GLY A 83 6.40 -15.37 1.91
C GLY A 83 6.22 -15.49 3.43
N ALA A 84 5.06 -15.06 3.92
CA ALA A 84 4.71 -15.05 5.34
C ALA A 84 4.64 -16.45 5.97
N ALA A 85 4.22 -17.46 5.21
CA ALA A 85 4.15 -18.84 5.68
C ALA A 85 5.52 -19.38 6.09
N GLN A 86 6.57 -19.11 5.29
CA GLN A 86 7.93 -19.53 5.62
C GLN A 86 8.47 -18.79 6.85
N LEU A 87 8.20 -17.49 6.97
CA LEU A 87 8.59 -16.73 8.15
C LEU A 87 7.91 -17.26 9.42
N ALA A 88 6.59 -17.54 9.35
CA ALA A 88 5.84 -18.09 10.48
C ALA A 88 6.35 -19.48 10.89
N PHE A 89 6.73 -20.32 9.92
CA PHE A 89 7.35 -21.61 10.18
C PHE A 89 8.71 -21.45 10.90
N GLU A 90 9.59 -20.59 10.39
CA GLU A 90 10.92 -20.34 10.99
C GLU A 90 10.84 -19.73 12.40
N LEU A 91 9.82 -18.91 12.68
CA LEU A 91 9.57 -18.36 14.03
C LEU A 91 9.08 -19.42 15.02
N ARG A 92 8.33 -20.43 14.57
CA ARG A 92 7.83 -21.54 15.41
C ARG A 92 8.84 -22.67 15.59
N ASN A 93 9.81 -22.78 14.69
CA ASN A 93 10.82 -23.84 14.66
C ASN A 93 12.23 -23.23 14.58
N PRO A 94 12.75 -22.64 15.68
CA PRO A 94 14.04 -21.96 15.70
C PRO A 94 15.23 -22.81 15.21
N GLU A 95 15.18 -24.11 15.44
CA GLU A 95 16.16 -25.10 15.01
C GLU A 95 16.22 -25.29 13.49
N ALA A 96 15.13 -24.97 12.78
CA ALA A 96 15.07 -25.04 11.31
C ALA A 96 15.68 -23.79 10.63
N VAL A 97 16.03 -22.75 11.40
CA VAL A 97 16.56 -21.50 10.86
C VAL A 97 17.99 -21.68 10.41
N ARG A 98 18.20 -21.60 9.08
CA ARG A 98 19.55 -21.63 8.52
C ARG A 98 20.30 -20.34 8.86
N LEU A 99 21.30 -20.46 9.73
CA LEU A 99 22.15 -19.34 10.10
C LEU A 99 23.08 -18.95 8.94
N THR A 100 23.07 -17.68 8.58
CA THR A 100 23.98 -17.09 7.58
C THR A 100 24.92 -16.09 8.27
N PRO A 101 25.80 -15.38 7.55
CA PRO A 101 26.57 -14.29 8.14
C PRO A 101 25.74 -13.21 8.85
N ARG A 102 24.42 -13.12 8.59
CA ARG A 102 23.54 -12.19 9.33
C ARG A 102 23.40 -12.59 10.80
N ALA A 103 23.31 -13.89 11.12
CA ALA A 103 23.19 -14.40 12.48
C ALA A 103 24.36 -13.96 13.41
N THR A 104 25.55 -13.77 12.84
CA THR A 104 26.77 -13.38 13.56
C THR A 104 27.17 -11.93 13.33
N LYS A 105 26.38 -11.15 12.57
CA LYS A 105 26.66 -9.75 12.26
C LYS A 105 26.77 -8.91 13.55
N ALA A 106 27.93 -8.27 13.75
CA ALA A 106 28.22 -7.49 14.95
C ALA A 106 28.33 -5.97 14.68
N ARG A 107 28.51 -5.56 13.42
CA ARG A 107 28.64 -4.16 13.01
C ARG A 107 27.69 -3.83 11.86
N ARG A 108 27.35 -2.55 11.74
CA ARG A 108 26.69 -2.01 10.54
C ARG A 108 27.63 -2.06 9.36
N ASP A 109 27.07 -2.24 8.16
CA ASP A 109 27.85 -2.12 6.93
C ASP A 109 28.34 -0.68 6.77
N GLY A 110 29.54 -0.53 6.20
CA GLY A 110 30.16 0.78 5.97
C GLY A 110 29.43 1.59 4.90
N TRP A 111 29.59 2.91 4.93
CA TRP A 111 28.88 3.82 4.00
C TRP A 111 29.18 3.52 2.52
N LEU A 112 30.38 3.02 2.22
CA LEU A 112 30.82 2.64 0.87
C LEU A 112 30.05 1.43 0.33
N THR A 113 29.77 0.43 1.17
CA THR A 113 29.01 -0.78 0.81
C THR A 113 27.54 -0.47 0.51
N VAL A 114 26.99 0.56 1.16
CA VAL A 114 25.64 1.08 0.89
C VAL A 114 25.58 1.83 -0.45
N LEU A 115 26.65 2.55 -0.81
CA LEU A 115 26.74 3.29 -2.07
C LEU A 115 26.87 2.34 -3.28
N GLU A 116 27.64 1.27 -3.17
CA GLU A 116 27.74 0.24 -4.22
C GLU A 116 26.41 -0.48 -4.48
N ARG A 117 25.61 -0.77 -3.43
CA ARG A 117 24.25 -1.32 -3.58
C ARG A 117 23.34 -0.37 -4.36
N ARG A 118 23.43 0.94 -4.12
CA ARG A 118 22.69 1.97 -4.85
C ARG A 118 23.05 2.00 -6.33
N VAL A 119 24.35 1.94 -6.65
CA VAL A 119 24.85 1.97 -8.04
C VAL A 119 24.50 0.69 -8.81
N ASN A 120 24.46 -0.48 -8.16
CA ASN A 120 24.07 -1.74 -8.80
C ASN A 120 22.56 -1.90 -8.99
N LEU A 121 21.73 -1.33 -8.11
CA LEU A 121 20.27 -1.27 -8.27
C LEU A 121 19.82 -0.34 -9.40
N ASP A 122 20.59 0.72 -9.69
CA ASP A 122 20.35 1.61 -10.83
C ASP A 122 20.87 1.02 -12.17
N ARG A 123 21.79 0.04 -12.13
CA ARG A 123 22.42 -0.58 -13.32
C ARG A 123 21.90 -1.95 -13.72
N THR A 124 21.12 -2.60 -12.87
CA THR A 124 20.29 -3.70 -13.36
C THR A 124 19.06 -3.04 -13.97
N PRO A 125 18.88 -3.02 -15.31
CA PRO A 125 17.51 -3.04 -15.79
C PRO A 125 16.87 -4.18 -15.03
N GLY A 126 15.84 -3.87 -14.24
CA GLY A 126 14.99 -4.90 -13.71
C GLY A 126 14.43 -5.62 -14.92
N THR A 127 15.12 -6.68 -15.35
CA THR A 127 14.45 -7.85 -15.86
C THR A 127 13.66 -8.31 -14.64
N ALA A 128 12.52 -7.65 -14.41
CA ALA A 128 11.35 -8.35 -13.96
C ALA A 128 11.35 -9.59 -14.85
N ARG A 129 11.81 -10.71 -14.28
CA ARG A 129 11.43 -12.00 -14.79
C ARG A 129 9.92 -11.83 -14.99
N PRO A 130 9.40 -11.85 -16.23
CA PRO A 130 7.96 -11.79 -16.41
C PRO A 130 7.43 -12.82 -15.43
N PRO A 131 6.48 -12.46 -14.55
CA PRO A 131 6.00 -13.38 -13.53
C PRO A 131 5.72 -14.69 -14.26
N ALA A 132 6.51 -15.73 -13.95
CA ALA A 132 6.37 -17.02 -14.60
C ALA A 132 4.90 -17.34 -14.48
N PRO A 133 4.12 -17.47 -15.58
CA PRO A 133 2.69 -17.18 -15.62
C PRO A 133 2.04 -17.65 -14.34
N THR A 134 1.97 -16.74 -13.37
CA THR A 134 1.48 -17.06 -12.05
C THR A 134 0.00 -17.21 -12.29
N ALA A 135 -0.53 -18.39 -11.97
CA ALA A 135 -1.95 -18.70 -11.95
C ALA A 135 -2.75 -17.41 -11.75
N HIS A 136 -3.54 -17.06 -12.77
CA HIS A 136 -4.18 -15.76 -12.99
C HIS A 136 -4.38 -14.99 -11.68
N SER A 137 -3.56 -13.96 -11.43
CA SER A 137 -3.84 -13.04 -10.33
C SER A 137 -5.24 -12.50 -10.55
N ALA A 138 -6.15 -12.80 -9.63
CA ALA A 138 -7.53 -12.34 -9.69
C ALA A 138 -7.58 -10.84 -10.03
N PRO A 139 -8.33 -10.44 -11.07
CA PRO A 139 -8.32 -9.06 -11.55
C PRO A 139 -8.77 -8.10 -10.44
N ILE A 140 -8.17 -6.93 -10.38
CA ILE A 140 -8.47 -5.91 -9.38
C ILE A 140 -9.40 -4.86 -9.99
N ILE A 141 -10.58 -4.72 -9.40
CA ILE A 141 -11.54 -3.67 -9.70
C ILE A 141 -11.40 -2.59 -8.63
N ALA A 142 -10.91 -1.41 -9.01
CA ALA A 142 -10.90 -0.25 -8.13
C ALA A 142 -12.24 0.48 -8.22
N VAL A 143 -12.83 0.83 -7.08
CA VAL A 143 -14.04 1.66 -7.02
C VAL A 143 -13.74 2.94 -6.28
N ALA A 144 -13.77 4.06 -7.00
CA ALA A 144 -13.52 5.38 -6.45
C ALA A 144 -14.81 6.04 -5.97
N LEU A 145 -14.90 6.28 -4.67
CA LEU A 145 -16.06 6.84 -3.98
C LEU A 145 -15.72 8.19 -3.40
N ASP A 146 -16.59 9.16 -3.69
CA ASP A 146 -16.57 10.46 -3.06
C ASP A 146 -17.60 10.50 -1.94
N LEU A 147 -17.10 10.31 -0.72
CA LEU A 147 -17.91 10.25 0.50
C LEU A 147 -18.10 11.63 1.17
N ARG A 148 -17.53 12.71 0.60
CA ARG A 148 -17.70 14.08 1.13
C ARG A 148 -18.88 14.80 0.51
N GLU A 149 -19.10 14.58 -0.78
CA GLU A 149 -20.03 15.37 -1.60
C GLU A 149 -20.97 14.50 -2.46
N GLY A 150 -20.96 13.18 -2.27
CA GLY A 150 -21.76 12.24 -3.05
C GLY A 150 -23.24 12.24 -2.69
N SER A 151 -24.12 12.34 -3.70
CA SER A 151 -25.53 11.97 -3.53
C SER A 151 -25.64 10.47 -3.25
N PRO A 152 -26.45 10.02 -2.28
CA PRO A 152 -26.67 8.60 -2.01
C PRO A 152 -27.11 7.83 -3.26
N ALA A 153 -27.85 8.49 -4.17
CA ALA A 153 -28.25 7.92 -5.46
C ALA A 153 -27.05 7.56 -6.37
N LEU A 154 -25.98 8.37 -6.37
CA LEU A 154 -24.77 8.07 -7.14
C LEU A 154 -23.99 6.92 -6.50
N ALA A 155 -23.90 6.89 -5.17
CA ALA A 155 -23.24 5.81 -4.45
C ALA A 155 -23.94 4.46 -4.68
N ASP A 156 -25.28 4.46 -4.73
CA ASP A 156 -26.07 3.27 -5.07
C ASP A 156 -25.92 2.87 -6.54
N ALA A 157 -25.90 3.84 -7.47
CA ALA A 157 -25.65 3.58 -8.89
C ALA A 157 -24.26 2.97 -9.11
N ILE A 158 -23.23 3.47 -8.41
CA ILE A 158 -21.88 2.90 -8.44
C ILE A 158 -21.90 1.46 -7.91
N ARG A 159 -22.60 1.20 -6.80
CA ARG A 159 -22.73 -0.16 -6.22
C ARG A 159 -23.40 -1.12 -7.20
N ALA A 160 -24.48 -0.68 -7.85
CA ALA A 160 -25.18 -1.46 -8.87
C ALA A 160 -24.27 -1.74 -10.08
N SER A 161 -23.53 -0.74 -10.56
CA SER A 161 -22.58 -0.92 -11.65
C SER A 161 -21.45 -1.89 -11.27
N LEU A 162 -20.92 -1.80 -10.06
CA LEU A 162 -19.91 -2.72 -9.56
C LEU A 162 -20.44 -4.16 -9.50
N ARG A 163 -21.68 -4.37 -9.02
CA ARG A 163 -22.30 -5.71 -9.04
C ARG A 163 -22.34 -6.30 -10.45
N ASN A 164 -22.68 -5.49 -11.46
CA ASN A 164 -22.70 -5.94 -12.85
C ASN A 164 -21.30 -6.35 -13.35
N VAL A 165 -20.25 -5.61 -12.98
CA VAL A 165 -18.87 -5.97 -13.33
C VAL A 165 -18.43 -7.24 -12.59
N LEU A 166 -18.82 -7.41 -11.33
CA LEU A 166 -18.49 -8.62 -10.56
C LEU A 166 -19.16 -9.88 -11.11
N LEU A 167 -20.30 -9.76 -11.78
CA LEU A 167 -20.94 -10.87 -12.48
C LEU A 167 -20.13 -11.37 -13.68
N SER A 168 -19.43 -10.47 -14.40
CA SER A 168 -18.57 -10.86 -15.52
C SER A 168 -17.19 -11.34 -15.06
N LEU A 169 -16.75 -10.94 -13.86
CA LEU A 169 -15.45 -11.31 -13.29
C LEU A 169 -15.62 -11.88 -11.86
N PRO A 170 -16.14 -13.12 -11.70
CA PRO A 170 -16.51 -13.66 -10.40
C PRO A 170 -15.33 -13.87 -9.44
N GLY A 171 -14.10 -13.96 -9.97
CA GLY A 171 -12.87 -14.04 -9.18
C GLY A 171 -12.26 -12.68 -8.80
N ALA A 172 -12.83 -11.56 -9.27
CA ALA A 172 -12.21 -10.25 -9.08
C ALA A 172 -12.15 -9.85 -7.59
N ARG A 173 -11.08 -9.12 -7.26
CA ARG A 173 -10.89 -8.44 -5.98
C ARG A 173 -11.31 -6.98 -6.14
N VAL A 174 -11.89 -6.41 -5.10
CA VAL A 174 -12.37 -5.04 -5.08
C VAL A 174 -11.48 -4.19 -4.18
N ALA A 175 -11.03 -3.04 -4.70
CA ALA A 175 -10.36 -2.01 -3.94
C ALA A 175 -11.27 -0.77 -3.84
N CYS A 176 -11.86 -0.54 -2.68
CA CYS A 176 -12.68 0.65 -2.42
C CYS A 176 -11.78 1.81 -2.03
N LEU A 177 -11.82 2.88 -2.82
CA LEU A 177 -10.91 4.02 -2.72
C LEU A 177 -11.69 5.29 -2.35
N ASN A 178 -11.16 6.04 -1.40
CA ASN A 178 -11.54 7.44 -1.17
C ASN A 178 -10.27 8.30 -1.22
N VAL A 179 -10.37 9.54 -1.70
CA VAL A 179 -9.24 10.48 -1.69
C VAL A 179 -9.54 11.64 -0.74
N LEU A 180 -8.62 11.85 0.20
CA LEU A 180 -8.53 13.06 1.01
C LEU A 180 -7.63 14.06 0.28
N LEU A 181 -8.22 15.18 -0.15
CA LEU A 181 -7.45 16.28 -0.73
C LEU A 181 -6.67 16.98 0.36
N ASP A 182 -5.38 17.20 0.11
CA ASP A 182 -4.52 17.98 1.00
C ASP A 182 -5.07 19.41 1.10
N GLY A 183 -5.58 19.78 2.27
CA GLY A 183 -5.77 21.19 2.61
C GLY A 183 -4.39 21.82 2.76
N PHE A 184 -4.13 22.93 2.08
CA PHE A 184 -2.93 23.72 2.35
C PHE A 184 -2.90 24.06 3.85
N ILE A 185 -1.71 23.87 4.47
CA ILE A 185 -1.21 24.34 5.78
C ILE A 185 -0.74 23.18 6.68
N THR A 186 0.57 23.19 6.92
CA THR A 186 1.27 23.01 8.21
C THR A 186 0.59 22.19 9.30
N GLY A 187 1.25 21.08 9.70
CA GLY A 187 1.25 20.56 11.07
C GLY A 187 -0.09 20.10 11.64
N ASP A 188 -0.13 18.83 12.05
CA ASP A 188 -1.26 18.19 12.74
C ASP A 188 -2.48 17.88 11.87
N THR A 189 -2.66 16.59 11.60
CA THR A 189 -3.98 16.01 11.27
C THR A 189 -5.02 16.58 12.24
N PRO A 190 -6.08 17.26 11.77
CA PRO A 190 -7.16 17.68 12.66
C PRO A 190 -7.81 16.40 13.19
N HIS A 191 -7.56 16.11 14.47
CA HIS A 191 -8.31 15.12 15.22
C HIS A 191 -9.64 15.78 15.56
N ASP A 192 -10.75 15.07 15.42
CA ASP A 192 -12.02 15.54 15.98
C ASP A 192 -11.91 15.65 17.51
N GLU A 193 -12.87 16.32 18.15
CA GLU A 193 -12.95 16.45 19.62
C GLU A 193 -13.00 15.09 20.36
N GLN A 194 -13.18 13.98 19.62
CA GLN A 194 -13.21 12.60 20.10
C GLN A 194 -11.91 11.82 19.79
N GLY A 195 -10.87 12.45 19.28
CA GLY A 195 -9.56 11.84 19.00
C GLY A 195 -9.54 10.85 17.83
N ARG A 196 -10.55 10.82 16.95
CA ARG A 196 -10.56 9.98 15.75
C ARG A 196 -9.93 10.72 14.58
N SER A 197 -8.98 10.06 13.92
CA SER A 197 -8.39 10.53 12.66
C SER A 197 -9.44 10.42 11.54
N ALA A 198 -9.59 11.48 10.74
CA ALA A 198 -10.47 11.51 9.55
C ALA A 198 -10.29 10.28 8.64
N ARG A 199 -9.09 9.70 8.60
CA ARG A 199 -8.80 8.45 7.87
C ARG A 199 -9.59 7.25 8.40
N VAL A 200 -9.69 7.09 9.73
CA VAL A 200 -10.43 5.99 10.37
C VAL A 200 -11.92 6.10 10.06
N GLN A 201 -12.46 7.32 10.13
CA GLN A 201 -13.85 7.58 9.75
C GLN A 201 -14.12 7.22 8.29
N ARG A 202 -13.24 7.62 7.36
CA ARG A 202 -13.40 7.29 5.93
C ARG A 202 -13.32 5.80 5.65
N LEU A 203 -12.44 5.07 6.33
CA LEU A 203 -12.38 3.61 6.22
C LEU A 203 -13.68 2.95 6.71
N ALA A 204 -14.26 3.44 7.81
CA ALA A 204 -15.55 2.95 8.30
C ALA A 204 -16.70 3.24 7.31
N GLU A 205 -16.74 4.44 6.71
CA GLU A 205 -17.72 4.81 5.69
C GLU A 205 -17.60 3.95 4.42
N LEU A 206 -16.37 3.70 3.94
CA LEU A 206 -16.12 2.81 2.80
C LEU A 206 -16.58 1.38 3.08
N SER A 207 -16.26 0.86 4.27
CA SER A 207 -16.69 -0.47 4.71
C SER A 207 -18.21 -0.58 4.80
N HIS A 208 -18.86 0.42 5.39
CA HIS A 208 -20.32 0.46 5.50
C HIS A 208 -21.00 0.51 4.13
N TRP A 209 -20.50 1.34 3.20
CA TRP A 209 -21.04 1.42 1.84
C TRP A 209 -20.91 0.09 1.07
N ALA A 210 -19.83 -0.65 1.31
CA ALA A 210 -19.53 -1.90 0.62
C ALA A 210 -20.24 -3.12 1.23
N ALA A 211 -20.69 -3.05 2.49
CA ALA A 211 -21.33 -4.17 3.18
C ALA A 211 -22.45 -4.87 2.36
N PRO A 212 -23.34 -4.15 1.64
CA PRO A 212 -24.38 -4.78 0.81
C PRO A 212 -23.86 -5.55 -0.42
N LEU A 213 -22.56 -5.49 -0.74
CA LEU A 213 -21.96 -6.29 -1.81
C LEU A 213 -21.80 -7.77 -1.42
N GLY A 214 -21.77 -8.08 -0.12
CA GLY A 214 -21.70 -9.47 0.36
C GLY A 214 -20.44 -10.22 -0.09
N LEU A 215 -19.32 -9.51 -0.27
CA LEU A 215 -18.05 -10.12 -0.68
C LEU A 215 -17.34 -10.81 0.49
N GLU A 216 -16.70 -11.94 0.22
CA GLU A 216 -15.92 -12.69 1.19
C GLU A 216 -14.73 -11.88 1.73
N GLU A 217 -14.32 -12.20 2.97
CA GLU A 217 -13.18 -11.58 3.62
C GLU A 217 -11.90 -11.83 2.80
N GLY A 218 -11.21 -10.76 2.39
CA GLY A 218 -10.04 -10.82 1.49
C GLY A 218 -10.34 -10.55 0.00
N ARG A 219 -11.61 -10.59 -0.42
CA ARG A 219 -12.03 -10.14 -1.78
C ARG A 219 -12.26 -8.64 -1.88
N ILE A 220 -12.32 -7.94 -0.77
CA ILE A 220 -12.48 -6.49 -0.72
C ILE A 220 -11.44 -5.85 0.20
N THR A 221 -10.91 -4.70 -0.19
CA THR A 221 -9.98 -3.87 0.61
C THR A 221 -10.40 -2.41 0.59
N TYR A 222 -10.06 -1.67 1.64
CA TYR A 222 -10.45 -0.27 1.81
C TYR A 222 -9.22 0.61 1.92
N HIS A 223 -9.15 1.67 1.10
CA HIS A 223 -8.00 2.56 1.04
C HIS A 223 -8.44 4.01 1.06
N VAL A 224 -7.78 4.80 1.90
CA VAL A 224 -7.89 6.25 1.92
C VAL A 224 -6.58 6.81 1.39
N LEU A 225 -6.64 7.41 0.21
CA LEU A 225 -5.52 8.02 -0.48
C LEU A 225 -5.42 9.49 -0.08
N GLU A 226 -4.22 10.03 -0.10
CA GLU A 226 -3.94 11.44 0.19
C GLU A 226 -3.21 12.04 -1.00
N GLY A 227 -3.58 13.26 -1.37
CA GLY A 227 -2.90 13.99 -2.42
C GLY A 227 -3.59 15.29 -2.81
N SER A 228 -2.88 16.14 -3.55
CA SER A 228 -3.38 17.43 -4.02
C SER A 228 -4.41 17.34 -5.15
N SER A 229 -4.52 16.18 -5.82
CA SER A 229 -5.51 15.91 -6.86
C SER A 229 -6.07 14.49 -6.72
N ALA A 230 -7.39 14.37 -6.74
CA ALA A 230 -8.06 13.08 -6.70
C ALA A 230 -7.78 12.23 -7.94
N ALA A 231 -7.71 12.86 -9.12
CA ALA A 231 -7.41 12.14 -10.35
C ALA A 231 -6.00 11.55 -10.32
N VAL A 232 -5.00 12.36 -9.92
CA VAL A 232 -3.60 11.90 -9.82
C VAL A 232 -3.48 10.77 -8.80
N ALA A 233 -4.06 10.91 -7.62
CA ALA A 233 -4.03 9.86 -6.59
C ALA A 233 -4.67 8.54 -7.07
N LEU A 234 -5.78 8.61 -7.80
CA LEU A 234 -6.45 7.43 -8.36
C LEU A 234 -5.62 6.79 -9.48
N LEU A 235 -5.02 7.59 -10.37
CA LEU A 235 -4.16 7.10 -11.45
C LEU A 235 -2.89 6.42 -10.90
N GLU A 236 -2.22 7.06 -9.94
CA GLU A 236 -1.05 6.50 -9.26
C GLU A 236 -1.40 5.20 -8.51
N TYR A 237 -2.60 5.11 -7.91
CA TYR A 237 -3.05 3.87 -7.31
C TYR A 237 -3.31 2.78 -8.37
N ALA A 238 -3.97 3.13 -9.48
CA ALA A 238 -4.31 2.20 -10.53
C ALA A 238 -3.08 1.58 -11.20
N GLU A 239 -2.10 2.42 -11.57
CA GLU A 239 -0.80 1.99 -12.08
C GLU A 239 0.00 1.25 -11.00
N ALA A 240 0.00 1.84 -9.80
CA ALA A 240 0.44 1.33 -8.51
C ALA A 240 0.25 -0.17 -8.32
N ASN A 241 -1.01 -0.60 -8.51
CA ASN A 241 -1.59 -1.86 -8.06
C ASN A 241 -2.02 -2.79 -9.21
N GLY A 242 -1.68 -2.46 -10.46
CA GLY A 242 -2.12 -3.23 -11.62
C GLY A 242 -3.64 -3.36 -11.71
N VAL A 243 -4.38 -2.26 -11.49
CA VAL A 243 -5.85 -2.27 -11.53
C VAL A 243 -6.32 -2.54 -12.95
N ASP A 244 -7.18 -3.55 -13.12
CA ASP A 244 -7.72 -3.96 -14.43
C ASP A 244 -8.97 -3.16 -14.83
N HIS A 245 -9.71 -2.64 -13.84
CA HIS A 245 -10.92 -1.88 -14.09
C HIS A 245 -11.18 -0.83 -13.00
N VAL A 246 -11.52 0.39 -13.38
CA VAL A 246 -11.93 1.45 -12.45
C VAL A 246 -13.43 1.71 -12.61
N VAL A 247 -14.18 1.68 -11.51
CA VAL A 247 -15.57 2.17 -11.45
C VAL A 247 -15.61 3.45 -10.64
N MET A 248 -16.17 4.52 -11.18
CA MET A 248 -16.23 5.81 -10.49
C MET A 248 -17.45 6.62 -10.88
N GLY A 249 -17.86 7.55 -10.03
CA GLY A 249 -18.96 8.47 -10.33
C GLY A 249 -18.54 9.63 -11.24
N ALA A 250 -19.41 10.01 -12.18
CA ALA A 250 -19.41 11.34 -12.80
C ALA A 250 -20.29 12.27 -11.96
N ARG A 251 -19.70 13.36 -11.46
CA ARG A 251 -20.47 14.40 -10.76
C ARG A 251 -21.40 15.12 -11.75
N ALA A 252 -22.67 15.34 -11.36
CA ALA A 252 -23.68 16.02 -12.19
C ALA A 252 -23.44 17.55 -12.30
N ASN A 253 -22.90 18.20 -11.26
CA ASN A 253 -22.66 19.65 -11.26
C ASN A 253 -21.32 20.10 -11.90
N SER A 254 -20.85 19.35 -12.90
CA SER A 254 -19.64 19.68 -13.67
C SER A 254 -19.91 20.68 -14.81
N VAL A 255 -21.11 21.24 -14.93
CA VAL A 255 -21.45 22.22 -15.99
C VAL A 255 -20.74 23.56 -15.76
N LEU A 256 -20.51 23.96 -14.51
CA LEU A 256 -19.84 25.22 -14.15
C LEU A 256 -18.30 25.17 -14.16
N ARG A 257 -17.69 24.03 -14.56
CA ARG A 257 -16.23 23.85 -14.58
C ARG A 257 -15.69 23.28 -15.90
N SER A 258 -16.36 23.57 -17.01
CA SER A 258 -16.03 23.11 -18.38
C SER A 258 -14.62 23.50 -18.90
N VAL A 259 -13.82 24.22 -18.11
CA VAL A 259 -12.49 24.73 -18.50
C VAL A 259 -11.32 23.96 -17.86
N LEU A 260 -11.54 23.13 -16.83
CA LEU A 260 -10.44 22.50 -16.05
C LEU A 260 -10.45 20.96 -15.96
N GLY A 261 -11.38 20.30 -16.67
CA GLY A 261 -11.51 18.84 -16.66
C GLY A 261 -12.14 18.31 -15.36
N SER A 262 -12.99 17.29 -15.47
CA SER A 262 -13.53 16.59 -14.31
C SER A 262 -12.56 15.48 -13.87
N VAL A 263 -12.55 15.12 -12.58
CA VAL A 263 -11.74 13.99 -12.07
C VAL A 263 -12.03 12.71 -12.85
N SER A 264 -13.31 12.44 -13.15
CA SER A 264 -13.70 11.29 -13.97
C SER A 264 -13.26 11.41 -15.43
N GLY A 265 -13.23 12.62 -16.00
CA GLY A 265 -12.69 12.86 -17.33
C GLY A 265 -11.18 12.62 -17.40
N GLU A 266 -10.42 13.12 -16.41
CA GLU A 266 -8.97 12.92 -16.35
C GLU A 266 -8.61 11.44 -16.14
N VAL A 267 -9.30 10.75 -15.22
CA VAL A 267 -9.08 9.32 -14.98
C VAL A 267 -9.46 8.50 -16.22
N ALA A 268 -10.61 8.75 -16.84
CA ALA A 268 -11.01 8.03 -18.06
C ALA A 268 -10.05 8.26 -19.24
N ALA A 269 -9.41 9.42 -19.33
CA ALA A 269 -8.46 9.74 -20.40
C ALA A 269 -7.07 9.14 -20.19
N ARG A 270 -6.65 8.93 -18.93
CA ARG A 270 -5.25 8.62 -18.60
C ARG A 270 -5.05 7.28 -17.90
N ALA A 271 -6.10 6.62 -17.43
CA ALA A 271 -5.96 5.35 -16.73
C ALA A 271 -5.35 4.28 -17.65
N PRO A 272 -4.46 3.43 -17.13
CA PRO A 272 -3.87 2.33 -17.90
C PRO A 272 -4.86 1.17 -18.14
N CYS A 273 -6.12 1.31 -17.72
CA CYS A 273 -7.11 0.26 -17.65
C CYS A 273 -8.51 0.77 -18.02
N SER A 274 -9.47 -0.16 -18.14
CA SER A 274 -10.85 0.20 -18.49
C SER A 274 -11.51 1.01 -17.38
N VAL A 275 -12.22 2.08 -17.74
CA VAL A 275 -12.90 2.96 -16.78
C VAL A 275 -14.40 3.00 -17.05
N THR A 276 -15.21 2.61 -16.07
CA THR A 276 -16.66 2.80 -16.06
C THR A 276 -17.01 4.04 -15.26
N VAL A 277 -17.52 5.07 -15.96
CA VAL A 277 -17.99 6.31 -15.34
C VAL A 277 -19.50 6.24 -15.16
N VAL A 278 -19.94 6.17 -13.90
CA VAL A 278 -21.34 6.00 -13.51
C VAL A 278 -21.99 7.37 -13.27
N ARG A 279 -23.19 7.59 -13.81
CA ARG A 279 -24.01 8.76 -13.52
C ARG A 279 -25.25 8.32 -12.76
N ALA A 280 -25.67 9.09 -11.75
CA ALA A 280 -26.98 8.88 -11.15
C ALA A 280 -28.06 9.22 -12.18
N ARG A 281 -29.06 8.36 -12.33
CA ARG A 281 -30.28 8.74 -13.05
C ARG A 281 -31.07 9.66 -12.13
N GLU A 282 -31.27 10.92 -12.52
CA GLU A 282 -32.25 11.78 -11.87
C GLU A 282 -33.61 11.12 -12.09
N GLY A 283 -34.29 10.79 -10.99
CA GLY A 283 -35.65 10.25 -11.07
C GLY A 283 -36.54 11.29 -11.72
N THR A 284 -37.20 10.92 -12.81
CA THR A 284 -38.42 11.60 -13.26
C THR A 284 -39.43 11.52 -12.12
N SER A 285 -39.58 12.60 -11.36
CA SER A 285 -40.79 12.89 -10.59
C SER A 285 -41.70 13.75 -11.44
#